data_AF-A0A2G6NLA1-F1
#
_entry.id   AF-A0A2G6NLA1-F1
#
_cell.length_a   1.000
_cell.length_b   1.000
_cell.length_c   1.000
_cell.angle_alpha   90.00
_cell.angle_beta   90.00
_cell.angle_gamma   90.00
#
_symmetry.space_group_name_H-M   'P 1'
#
loop_
_entity.id
_entity.type
_entity.pdbx_description
1 polymer ?
#
loop_
_entity_poly.entity_id
_entity_poly.type
_entity_poly.pdbx_seq_one_letter_code
_entity_poly.pdbx_strand_id
1 'polypeptide(L)'
;MNKKLLREYSEGLICSSACLQGETNWHLNQSERNKKFGAKGYERAKEIALEYKEIFGDDFYMELMRHGINDQLNIDEQIIQLSQETGIKLIATNDTHYPFQEWAEAQEVYMCIAMGKEFDDPKRLKHTVHEFYLKTPEQMMELFADIPEAVLNTQEIVDKCDLELKLGNPTPPNFKFTLEYAAKDGIELPKKDELYSFENDEVYFQYICTKGLEERLQHIDKSRHEEYKSRLKYEIEIINKMKFPGYMLIVWDFIREAKLRGVPVGPGRGSAAGSLVAYSMQITDLDPMPYQLLFERFLNPERISMPDIDVDFCQSRRGEIIDYVSNKYGRLNVAQVITFGKLLAKGVIRDVGRVMGMSYQDADKMAKLIP
;
A
#
# COMPACT_ATOMS: atom_id res chain seq x y z
N MET A 1 -16.10 9.57 -2.39
CA MET A 1 -16.95 8.62 -1.63
C MET A 1 -18.35 9.22 -1.50
N ASN A 2 -19.42 8.42 -1.51
CA ASN A 2 -20.80 8.92 -1.38
C ASN A 2 -21.56 8.15 -0.29
N LYS A 3 -22.72 8.65 0.14
CA LYS A 3 -23.49 8.03 1.24
C LYS A 3 -24.02 6.64 0.92
N LYS A 4 -24.23 6.31 -0.36
CA LYS A 4 -24.60 4.95 -0.78
C LYS A 4 -23.48 3.96 -0.45
N LEU A 5 -22.24 4.30 -0.79
CA LEU A 5 -21.07 3.48 -0.47
C LEU A 5 -20.86 3.40 1.05
N LEU A 6 -21.06 4.50 1.78
CA LEU A 6 -20.97 4.47 3.24
C LEU A 6 -21.98 3.48 3.85
N ARG A 7 -23.23 3.46 3.36
CA ARG A 7 -24.25 2.48 3.80
C ARG A 7 -23.88 1.04 3.46
N GLU A 8 -23.20 0.84 2.34
CA GLU A 8 -22.79 -0.49 1.88
C GLU A 8 -21.57 -1.04 2.65
N TYR A 9 -20.69 -0.16 3.11
CA TYR A 9 -19.40 -0.50 3.70
C TYR A 9 -19.17 0.15 5.08
N SER A 10 -20.22 0.36 5.89
CA SER A 10 -20.09 0.98 7.23
C SER A 10 -19.69 0.00 8.33
N GLU A 11 -19.85 -1.32 8.11
CA GLU A 11 -19.53 -2.33 9.11
C GLU A 11 -18.06 -2.26 9.53
N GLY A 12 -17.81 -2.20 10.85
CA GLY A 12 -16.46 -2.10 11.42
C GLY A 12 -15.80 -0.72 11.28
N LEU A 13 -16.53 0.31 10.86
CA LEU A 13 -16.02 1.68 10.76
C LEU A 13 -16.60 2.59 11.85
N ILE A 14 -15.72 3.28 12.57
CA ILE A 14 -16.07 4.40 13.44
C ILE A 14 -15.97 5.70 12.64
N CYS A 15 -16.98 6.56 12.75
CA CYS A 15 -17.06 7.81 11.99
C CYS A 15 -17.32 9.01 12.92
N SER A 16 -16.77 10.15 12.56
CA SER A 16 -16.97 11.41 13.28
C SER A 16 -17.45 12.51 12.32
N SER A 17 -18.06 13.57 12.86
CA SER A 17 -18.59 14.67 12.04
C SER A 17 -17.53 15.55 11.36
N ALA A 18 -16.24 15.28 11.59
CA ALA A 18 -15.08 15.95 11.01
C ALA A 18 -14.95 17.44 11.37
N CYS A 19 -14.02 18.13 10.70
CA CYS A 19 -13.73 19.55 10.92
C CYS A 19 -14.86 20.47 10.42
N LEU A 20 -14.61 21.79 10.33
CA LEU A 20 -15.56 22.78 9.79
C LEU A 20 -16.11 22.47 8.39
N GLN A 21 -15.42 21.62 7.61
CA GLN A 21 -15.84 21.19 6.28
C GLN A 21 -16.57 19.84 6.27
N GLY A 22 -16.70 19.17 7.41
CA GLY A 22 -17.59 18.01 7.56
C GLY A 22 -19.03 18.42 7.30
N GLU A 23 -19.83 17.55 6.66
CA GLU A 23 -21.14 17.94 6.12
C GLU A 23 -22.08 18.54 7.18
N THR A 24 -22.10 17.96 8.39
CA THR A 24 -22.86 18.49 9.53
C THR A 24 -22.38 19.88 9.93
N ASN A 25 -21.08 20.01 10.22
CA ASN A 25 -20.46 21.25 10.69
C ASN A 25 -20.49 22.36 9.62
N TRP A 26 -20.43 21.99 8.34
CA TRP A 26 -20.55 22.90 7.21
C TRP A 26 -21.94 23.53 7.13
N HIS A 27 -23.00 22.75 7.40
CA HIS A 27 -24.36 23.28 7.46
C HIS A 27 -24.60 24.18 8.68
N LEU A 28 -23.95 23.90 9.82
CA LEU A 28 -23.97 24.76 11.00
C LEU A 28 -23.21 26.08 10.78
N ASN A 29 -22.08 26.03 10.07
CA ASN A 29 -21.28 27.22 9.80
C ASN A 29 -22.01 28.10 8.77
N GLN A 30 -22.67 29.13 9.29
CA GLN A 30 -23.46 30.11 8.56
C GLN A 30 -22.64 31.34 8.11
N SER A 31 -21.33 31.16 7.87
CA SER A 31 -20.50 32.17 7.21
C SER A 31 -21.04 32.55 5.83
N GLU A 32 -20.74 33.78 5.37
CA GLU A 32 -21.18 34.29 4.06
C GLU A 32 -20.80 33.35 2.91
N ARG A 33 -19.61 32.73 3.02
CA ARG A 33 -19.15 31.71 2.06
C ARG A 33 -20.09 30.51 2.05
N ASN A 34 -20.32 29.87 3.19
CA ASN A 34 -21.10 28.65 3.26
C ASN A 34 -22.57 28.89 2.88
N LYS A 35 -23.17 30.02 3.31
CA LYS A 35 -24.50 30.44 2.85
C LYS A 35 -24.58 30.55 1.33
N LYS A 36 -23.59 31.22 0.71
CA LYS A 36 -23.50 31.35 -0.75
C LYS A 36 -23.42 29.99 -1.45
N PHE A 37 -22.77 29.01 -0.83
CA PHE A 37 -22.64 27.65 -1.35
C PHE A 37 -23.76 26.69 -0.90
N GLY A 38 -24.79 27.19 -0.20
CA GLY A 38 -26.02 26.44 0.09
C GLY A 38 -26.12 25.82 1.49
N ALA A 39 -25.37 26.30 2.48
CA ALA A 39 -25.54 25.86 3.86
C ALA A 39 -26.93 26.25 4.38
N LYS A 40 -27.64 25.28 4.97
CA LYS A 40 -29.07 25.39 5.31
C LYS A 40 -29.35 25.59 6.81
N GLY A 41 -28.31 25.65 7.64
CA GLY A 41 -28.44 25.90 9.08
C GLY A 41 -28.71 24.63 9.90
N TYR A 42 -29.14 24.86 11.14
CA TYR A 42 -29.24 23.87 12.20
C TYR A 42 -30.11 22.66 11.86
N GLU A 43 -31.33 22.87 11.37
CA GLU A 43 -32.26 21.76 11.05
C GLU A 43 -31.66 20.79 10.04
N ARG A 44 -31.01 21.33 9.00
CA ARG A 44 -30.34 20.47 8.01
C ARG A 44 -29.14 19.75 8.62
N ALA A 45 -28.34 20.42 9.44
CA ALA A 45 -27.23 19.77 10.13
C ALA A 45 -27.72 18.61 11.02
N LYS A 46 -28.85 18.79 11.72
CA LYS A 46 -29.50 17.75 12.51
C LYS A 46 -29.95 16.56 11.66
N GLU A 47 -30.61 16.80 10.54
CA GLU A 47 -30.99 15.74 9.59
C GLU A 47 -29.77 14.94 9.13
N ILE A 48 -28.67 15.62 8.80
CA ILE A 48 -27.42 14.98 8.36
C ILE A 48 -26.77 14.17 9.49
N ALA A 49 -26.71 14.71 10.70
CA ALA A 49 -26.16 14.00 11.85
C ALA A 49 -26.96 12.72 12.16
N LEU A 50 -28.30 12.79 12.09
CA LEU A 50 -29.17 11.63 12.24
C LEU A 50 -29.02 10.64 11.08
N GLU A 51 -28.80 11.11 9.86
CA GLU A 51 -28.50 10.25 8.72
C GLU A 51 -27.19 9.47 8.94
N TYR A 52 -26.13 10.12 9.44
CA TYR A 52 -24.89 9.43 9.78
C TYR A 52 -25.04 8.47 10.96
N LYS A 53 -25.81 8.85 11.99
CA LYS A 53 -26.18 7.96 13.09
C LYS A 53 -26.95 6.73 12.60
N GLU A 54 -27.81 6.87 11.60
CA GLU A 54 -28.49 5.73 10.97
C GLU A 54 -27.50 4.79 10.25
N ILE A 55 -26.45 5.34 9.65
CA ILE A 55 -25.44 4.57 8.88
C ILE A 55 -24.47 3.80 9.79
N PHE A 56 -23.99 4.45 10.85
CA PHE A 56 -22.92 3.93 11.71
C PHE A 56 -23.41 3.54 13.13
N GLY A 57 -24.67 3.80 13.47
CA GLY A 57 -25.22 3.49 14.79
C GLY A 57 -24.53 4.27 15.91
N ASP A 58 -24.11 3.54 16.94
CA ASP A 58 -23.40 4.09 18.11
C ASP A 58 -21.92 4.42 17.81
N ASP A 59 -21.43 4.07 16.62
CA ASP A 59 -20.07 4.36 16.16
C ASP A 59 -19.98 5.67 15.37
N PHE A 60 -21.05 6.49 15.39
CA PHE A 60 -21.01 7.89 14.95
C PHE A 60 -20.82 8.85 16.12
N TYR A 61 -19.89 9.79 15.98
CA TYR A 61 -19.58 10.79 16.99
C TYR A 61 -19.66 12.22 16.44
N MET A 62 -20.14 13.16 17.24
CA MET A 62 -20.05 14.58 16.95
C MET A 62 -18.65 15.07 17.36
N GLU A 63 -17.91 15.66 16.41
CA GLU A 63 -16.52 16.06 16.60
C GLU A 63 -16.40 17.56 16.83
N LEU A 64 -15.70 17.92 17.91
CA LEU A 64 -15.38 19.28 18.30
C LEU A 64 -13.88 19.53 18.21
N MET A 65 -13.53 20.71 17.69
CA MET A 65 -12.16 21.15 17.49
C MET A 65 -12.03 22.62 17.86
N ARG A 66 -11.12 22.95 18.80
CA ARG A 66 -10.95 24.32 19.32
C ARG A 66 -9.55 24.84 19.04
N HIS A 67 -9.40 25.52 17.89
CA HIS A 67 -8.13 26.11 17.45
C HIS A 67 -8.09 27.65 17.61
N GLY A 68 -9.11 28.24 18.23
CA GLY A 68 -9.26 29.70 18.31
C GLY A 68 -9.74 30.35 17.00
N ILE A 69 -10.34 29.58 16.09
CA ILE A 69 -10.94 30.09 14.85
C ILE A 69 -12.38 30.53 15.14
N ASN A 70 -12.74 31.76 14.78
CA ASN A 70 -14.09 32.32 15.00
C ASN A 70 -15.21 31.43 14.46
N ASP A 71 -15.03 30.85 13.28
CA ASP A 71 -16.04 29.95 12.69
C ASP A 71 -16.27 28.68 13.53
N GLN A 72 -15.25 28.18 14.25
CA GLN A 72 -15.41 27.06 15.18
C GLN A 72 -16.21 27.51 16.41
N LEU A 73 -15.83 28.65 16.99
CA LEU A 73 -16.52 29.21 18.17
C LEU A 73 -18.01 29.46 17.89
N ASN A 74 -18.35 29.91 16.68
CA ASN A 74 -19.74 30.21 16.29
C ASN A 74 -20.65 28.98 16.17
N ILE A 75 -20.08 27.77 16.02
CA ILE A 75 -20.85 26.53 15.88
C ILE A 75 -20.72 25.58 17.07
N ASP A 76 -19.82 25.89 18.01
CA ASP A 76 -19.48 25.03 19.16
C ASP A 76 -20.73 24.69 19.99
N GLU A 77 -21.48 25.71 20.43
CA GLU A 77 -22.75 25.55 21.16
C GLU A 77 -23.79 24.75 20.38
N GLN A 78 -23.86 24.93 19.05
CA GLN A 78 -24.81 24.22 18.20
C GLN A 78 -24.45 22.73 18.08
N ILE A 79 -23.16 22.39 18.03
CA ILE A 79 -22.71 20.99 18.02
C ILE A 79 -23.05 20.31 19.35
N ILE A 80 -22.85 21.02 20.47
CA ILE A 80 -23.21 20.53 21.80
C ILE A 80 -24.73 20.33 21.91
N GLN A 81 -25.52 21.28 21.42
CA GLN A 81 -26.97 21.17 21.36
C GLN A 81 -27.41 19.96 20.51
N LEU A 82 -26.81 19.76 19.34
CA LEU A 82 -27.10 18.60 18.49
C LEU A 82 -26.80 17.29 19.22
N SER A 83 -25.67 17.20 19.92
CA SER A 83 -25.32 16.03 20.72
C SER A 83 -26.39 15.73 21.77
N GLN A 84 -26.82 16.74 22.53
CA GLN A 84 -27.85 16.61 23.56
C GLN A 84 -29.21 16.19 22.99
N GLU A 85 -29.63 16.78 21.88
CA GLU A 85 -30.93 16.50 21.25
C GLU A 85 -31.01 15.14 20.56
N THR A 86 -29.89 14.68 19.98
CA THR A 86 -29.85 13.44 19.17
C THR A 86 -29.30 12.25 19.95
N GLY A 87 -28.67 12.51 21.11
CA GLY A 87 -27.93 11.51 21.89
C GLY A 87 -26.69 10.97 21.18
N ILE A 88 -26.11 11.71 20.22
CA ILE A 88 -24.83 11.37 19.59
C ILE A 88 -23.72 11.87 20.51
N LYS A 89 -22.75 11.02 20.87
CA LYS A 89 -21.66 11.40 21.79
C LYS A 89 -20.73 12.43 21.17
N LEU A 90 -20.20 13.33 21.99
CA LEU A 90 -19.17 14.29 21.60
C LEU A 90 -17.78 13.68 21.73
N ILE A 91 -16.89 14.01 20.80
CA ILE A 91 -15.45 13.75 20.91
C ILE A 91 -14.67 15.02 20.61
N ALA A 92 -13.55 15.20 21.32
CA ALA A 92 -12.61 16.30 21.10
C ALA A 92 -11.41 15.81 20.28
N THR A 93 -11.09 16.53 19.20
CA THR A 93 -9.90 16.28 18.38
C THR A 93 -9.20 17.59 18.04
N ASN A 94 -7.98 17.51 17.48
CA ASN A 94 -7.16 18.68 17.17
C ASN A 94 -6.70 18.76 15.70
N ASP A 95 -7.25 17.92 14.82
CA ASP A 95 -6.93 17.92 13.38
C ASP A 95 -5.42 18.08 13.09
N THR A 96 -4.60 17.26 13.76
CA THR A 96 -3.15 17.47 13.83
C THR A 96 -2.48 17.25 12.48
N HIS A 97 -1.68 18.24 12.05
CA HIS A 97 -0.91 18.20 10.80
C HIS A 97 0.62 18.17 11.01
N TYR A 98 1.10 18.54 12.20
CA TYR A 98 2.53 18.54 12.55
C TYR A 98 2.75 18.16 14.01
N PRO A 99 3.93 17.67 14.41
CA PRO A 99 4.16 17.20 15.78
C PRO A 99 4.28 18.35 16.79
N PHE A 100 4.98 19.45 16.44
CA PHE A 100 5.30 20.53 17.37
C PHE A 100 4.80 21.88 16.86
N GLN A 101 4.36 22.74 17.76
CA GLN A 101 3.80 24.06 17.42
C GLN A 101 4.76 24.91 16.56
N GLU A 102 6.07 24.85 16.85
CA GLU A 102 7.14 25.52 16.10
C GLU A 102 7.25 25.10 14.62
N TRP A 103 6.66 23.97 14.22
CA TRP A 103 6.71 23.47 12.84
C TRP A 103 5.58 24.00 11.95
N ALA A 104 4.73 24.90 12.45
CA ALA A 104 3.66 25.50 11.67
C ALA A 104 4.16 26.16 10.38
N GLU A 105 5.27 26.90 10.43
CA GLU A 105 5.85 27.55 9.24
C GLU A 105 6.36 26.52 8.23
N ALA A 106 7.02 25.45 8.71
CA ALA A 106 7.48 24.36 7.85
C ALA A 106 6.30 23.65 7.14
N GLN A 107 5.19 23.46 7.84
CA GLN A 107 3.95 22.95 7.24
C GLN A 107 3.41 23.90 6.17
N GLU A 108 3.40 25.21 6.40
CA GLU A 108 2.96 26.19 5.40
C GLU A 108 3.85 26.19 4.16
N VAL A 109 5.18 26.10 4.34
CA VAL A 109 6.12 25.96 3.22
C VAL A 109 5.82 24.69 2.43
N TYR A 110 5.60 23.55 3.11
CA TYR A 110 5.24 22.30 2.45
C TYR A 110 3.94 22.39 1.65
N MET A 111 2.91 23.04 2.20
CA MET A 111 1.67 23.36 1.49
C MET A 111 1.92 24.21 0.24
N CYS A 112 2.76 25.24 0.34
CA CYS A 112 3.14 26.08 -0.79
C CYS A 112 3.87 25.31 -1.89
N ILE A 113 4.76 24.38 -1.52
CA ILE A 113 5.44 23.47 -2.46
C ILE A 113 4.39 22.66 -3.24
N ALA A 114 3.44 22.05 -2.52
CA ALA A 114 2.39 21.21 -3.11
C ALA A 114 1.44 21.98 -4.03
N MET A 115 1.12 23.23 -3.69
CA MET A 115 0.25 24.10 -4.50
C MET A 115 0.98 24.86 -5.61
N GLY A 116 2.32 24.82 -5.64
CA GLY A 116 3.12 25.61 -6.58
C GLY A 116 2.98 27.12 -6.38
N LYS A 117 2.91 27.55 -5.12
CA LYS A 117 2.77 28.96 -4.72
C LYS A 117 4.00 29.48 -3.98
N GLU A 118 4.27 30.77 -4.12
CA GLU A 118 5.28 31.44 -3.29
C GLU A 118 4.71 31.70 -1.88
N PHE A 119 5.60 31.77 -0.89
CA PHE A 119 5.24 32.00 0.50
C PHE A 119 4.59 33.38 0.72
N ASP A 120 4.95 34.37 -0.10
CA ASP A 120 4.41 35.72 -0.02
C ASP A 120 3.17 35.93 -0.92
N ASP A 121 2.69 34.90 -1.65
CA ASP A 121 1.47 35.03 -2.48
C ASP A 121 0.26 35.29 -1.56
N PRO A 122 -0.42 36.45 -1.65
CA PRO A 122 -1.55 36.78 -0.79
C PRO A 122 -2.77 35.88 -1.01
N LYS A 123 -2.80 35.15 -2.14
CA LYS A 123 -3.86 34.19 -2.48
C LYS A 123 -3.50 32.75 -2.13
N ARG A 124 -2.34 32.50 -1.48
CA ARG A 124 -1.99 31.16 -1.03
C ARG A 124 -2.98 30.69 0.04
N LEU A 125 -3.21 29.38 0.08
CA LEU A 125 -3.87 28.78 1.23
C LEU A 125 -2.90 28.87 2.42
N LYS A 126 -3.38 29.42 3.52
CA LYS A 126 -2.63 29.53 4.78
C LYS A 126 -3.54 29.19 5.94
N HIS A 127 -2.99 28.60 6.99
CA HIS A 127 -3.73 28.45 8.22
C HIS A 127 -3.77 29.82 8.92
N THR A 128 -4.91 30.16 9.53
CA THR A 128 -5.04 31.43 10.26
C THR A 128 -4.45 31.35 11.67
N VAL A 129 -4.14 30.14 12.13
CA VAL A 129 -3.66 29.81 13.48
C VAL A 129 -2.63 28.69 13.41
N HIS A 130 -1.73 28.62 14.40
CA HIS A 130 -0.66 27.62 14.49
C HIS A 130 -0.98 26.52 15.52
N GLU A 131 -2.24 26.09 15.56
CA GLU A 131 -2.79 25.22 16.62
C GLU A 131 -2.97 23.75 16.20
N PHE A 132 -2.54 23.39 14.99
CA PHE A 132 -2.70 22.04 14.39
C PHE A 132 -1.53 21.11 14.73
N TYR A 133 -0.92 21.28 15.92
CA TYR A 133 0.14 20.41 16.41
C TYR A 133 -0.38 19.28 17.30
N LEU A 134 0.46 18.32 17.66
CA LEU A 134 0.08 17.28 18.63
C LEU A 134 0.08 17.88 20.05
N LYS A 135 -1.10 18.31 20.51
CA LYS A 135 -1.31 18.82 21.88
C LYS A 135 -1.15 17.73 22.93
N THR A 136 -0.65 18.10 24.11
CA THR A 136 -0.59 17.18 25.25
C THR A 136 -1.99 16.94 25.83
N PRO A 137 -2.19 15.85 26.60
CA PRO A 137 -3.45 15.61 27.29
C PRO A 137 -3.89 16.78 28.18
N GLU A 138 -2.96 17.44 28.86
CA GLU A 138 -3.24 18.60 29.72
C GLU A 138 -3.76 19.79 28.90
N GLN A 139 -3.13 20.07 27.76
CA GLN A 139 -3.57 21.14 26.86
C GLN A 139 -4.97 20.86 26.29
N MET A 140 -5.25 19.60 25.91
CA MET A 140 -6.58 19.22 25.44
C MET A 140 -7.64 19.31 26.56
N MET A 141 -7.31 18.89 27.77
CA MET A 141 -8.21 19.01 28.93
C MET A 141 -8.47 20.47 29.32
N GLU A 142 -7.46 21.35 29.23
CA GLU A 142 -7.64 22.79 29.47
C GLU A 142 -8.54 23.43 28.40
N LEU A 143 -8.36 23.08 27.12
CA LEU A 143 -9.19 23.58 26.01
C LEU A 143 -10.66 23.15 26.10
N PHE A 144 -10.93 22.00 26.73
CA PHE A 144 -12.25 21.40 26.88
C PHE A 144 -12.69 21.30 28.35
N ALA A 145 -12.20 22.19 29.21
CA ALA A 145 -12.47 22.13 30.66
C ALA A 145 -13.96 22.27 31.03
N ASP A 146 -14.75 22.89 30.15
CA ASP A 146 -16.21 23.01 30.22
C ASP A 146 -16.95 21.72 29.83
N ILE A 147 -16.33 20.84 29.04
CA ILE A 147 -16.93 19.60 28.50
C ILE A 147 -15.86 18.48 28.51
N PRO A 148 -15.36 18.08 29.70
CA PRO A 148 -14.29 17.09 29.81
C PRO A 148 -14.69 15.74 29.20
N GLU A 149 -15.99 15.42 29.13
CA GLU A 149 -16.49 14.21 28.49
C GLU A 149 -16.11 14.11 27.01
N ALA A 150 -15.96 15.22 26.30
CA ALA A 150 -15.56 15.19 24.88
C ALA A 150 -14.15 14.62 24.73
N VAL A 151 -13.23 14.91 25.67
CA VAL A 151 -11.89 14.31 25.68
C VAL A 151 -11.96 12.87 26.14
N LEU A 152 -12.70 12.57 27.21
CA LEU A 152 -12.78 11.21 27.77
C LEU A 152 -13.42 10.19 26.81
N ASN A 153 -14.41 10.61 26.02
CA ASN A 153 -15.07 9.76 25.02
C ASN A 153 -14.10 9.28 23.92
N THR A 154 -12.94 9.92 23.73
CA THR A 154 -11.93 9.45 22.78
C THR A 154 -11.36 8.09 23.19
N GLN A 155 -11.30 7.78 24.49
CA GLN A 155 -10.83 6.48 24.99
C GLN A 155 -11.77 5.35 24.57
N GLU A 156 -13.08 5.60 24.52
CA GLU A 156 -14.05 4.60 24.02
C GLU A 156 -13.74 4.19 22.58
N ILE A 157 -13.34 5.14 21.72
CA ILE A 157 -12.93 4.82 20.34
C ILE A 157 -11.66 3.97 20.35
N VAL A 158 -10.66 4.34 21.16
CA VAL A 158 -9.43 3.56 21.30
C VAL A 158 -9.72 2.13 21.73
N ASP A 159 -10.61 1.94 22.70
CA ASP A 159 -10.97 0.63 23.23
C ASP A 159 -11.75 -0.23 22.22
N LYS A 160 -12.45 0.38 21.27
CA LYS A 160 -13.15 -0.31 20.17
C LYS A 160 -12.22 -0.70 19.02
N CYS A 161 -11.08 -0.02 18.86
CA CYS A 161 -10.17 -0.21 17.73
C CYS A 161 -9.17 -1.35 17.98
N ASP A 162 -9.52 -2.57 17.56
CA ASP A 162 -8.62 -3.72 17.54
C ASP A 162 -8.45 -4.27 16.11
N LEU A 163 -7.34 -3.90 15.47
CA LEU A 163 -7.02 -4.29 14.10
C LEU A 163 -5.73 -5.11 14.04
N GLU A 164 -5.86 -6.40 13.76
CA GLU A 164 -4.71 -7.27 13.48
C GLU A 164 -4.39 -7.30 11.98
N LEU A 165 -3.27 -6.69 11.59
CA LEU A 165 -2.70 -6.85 10.26
C LEU A 165 -1.72 -8.03 10.25
N LYS A 166 -2.08 -9.10 9.54
CA LYS A 166 -1.21 -10.28 9.37
C LYS A 166 -0.07 -9.97 8.40
N LEU A 167 1.01 -9.37 8.92
CA LEU A 167 2.23 -9.04 8.18
C LEU A 167 3.23 -10.22 8.06
N GLY A 168 2.87 -11.40 8.59
CA GLY A 168 3.73 -12.59 8.65
C GLY A 168 3.94 -13.30 7.31
N ASN A 169 4.81 -14.32 7.32
CA ASN A 169 5.29 -15.08 6.15
C ASN A 169 4.14 -15.47 5.18
N PRO A 170 4.04 -14.81 4.01
CA PRO A 170 3.06 -15.23 3.02
C PRO A 170 3.41 -16.64 2.56
N THR A 171 2.49 -17.58 2.76
CA THR A 171 2.54 -18.84 2.02
C THR A 171 2.34 -18.47 0.55
N PRO A 172 3.28 -18.78 -0.34
CA PRO A 172 3.11 -18.48 -1.74
C PRO A 172 1.86 -19.15 -2.27
N PRO A 173 1.14 -18.50 -3.19
CA PRO A 173 -0.03 -19.11 -3.79
C PRO A 173 0.35 -20.40 -4.53
N ASN A 174 -0.51 -21.41 -4.40
CA ASN A 174 -0.48 -22.57 -5.28
C ASN A 174 -0.63 -22.13 -6.75
N PHE A 175 -0.10 -22.92 -7.67
CA PHE A 175 -0.27 -22.64 -9.08
C PHE A 175 -1.67 -23.09 -9.52
N LYS A 176 -2.59 -22.13 -9.65
CA LYS A 176 -4.00 -22.36 -10.02
C LYS A 176 -4.18 -23.19 -11.30
N PHE A 177 -3.18 -23.21 -12.19
CA PHE A 177 -3.29 -23.84 -13.51
C PHE A 177 -2.61 -25.20 -13.61
N THR A 178 -2.14 -25.78 -12.49
CA THR A 178 -1.46 -27.08 -12.47
C THR A 178 -2.28 -28.19 -13.14
N LEU A 179 -3.57 -28.30 -12.81
CA LEU A 179 -4.46 -29.30 -13.43
C LEU A 179 -4.54 -29.16 -14.96
N GLU A 180 -4.72 -27.92 -15.45
CA GLU A 180 -4.85 -27.62 -16.87
C GLU A 180 -3.56 -27.95 -17.63
N TYR A 181 -2.42 -27.56 -17.05
CA TYR A 181 -1.11 -27.74 -17.65
C TYR A 181 -0.69 -29.21 -17.65
N ALA A 182 -0.87 -29.92 -16.53
CA ALA A 182 -0.60 -31.35 -16.44
C ALA A 182 -1.45 -32.15 -17.44
N ALA A 183 -2.74 -31.80 -17.62
CA ALA A 183 -3.59 -32.44 -18.60
C ALA A 183 -3.09 -32.26 -20.05
N LYS A 184 -2.57 -31.06 -20.39
CA LYS A 184 -1.98 -30.79 -21.71
C LYS A 184 -0.70 -31.57 -21.95
N ASP A 185 0.11 -31.75 -20.93
CA ASP A 185 1.36 -32.50 -20.99
C ASP A 185 1.18 -34.01 -20.79
N GLY A 186 -0.05 -34.49 -20.52
CA GLY A 186 -0.35 -35.90 -20.29
C GLY A 186 0.17 -36.44 -18.95
N ILE A 187 0.32 -35.56 -17.95
CA ILE A 187 0.83 -35.90 -16.62
C ILE A 187 -0.32 -36.23 -15.67
N GLU A 188 -0.26 -37.40 -15.04
CA GLU A 188 -1.22 -37.81 -14.03
C GLU A 188 -0.88 -37.16 -12.68
N LEU A 189 -1.85 -36.46 -12.10
CA LEU A 189 -1.71 -35.78 -10.82
C LEU A 189 -2.37 -36.58 -9.69
N PRO A 190 -1.82 -36.50 -8.46
CA PRO A 190 -2.34 -37.26 -7.32
C PRO A 190 -3.76 -36.85 -6.93
N LYS A 191 -4.13 -35.57 -7.11
CA LYS A 191 -5.46 -35.04 -6.77
C LYS A 191 -6.12 -34.37 -7.96
N LYS A 192 -6.99 -35.09 -8.66
CA LYS A 192 -7.55 -34.67 -9.96
C LYS A 192 -8.57 -33.52 -9.88
N ASP A 193 -9.20 -33.35 -8.72
CA ASP A 193 -10.29 -32.37 -8.53
C ASP A 193 -9.93 -31.20 -7.59
N GLU A 194 -8.69 -31.13 -7.11
CA GLU A 194 -8.24 -30.07 -6.20
C GLU A 194 -7.48 -28.97 -6.95
N LEU A 195 -8.11 -27.80 -7.10
CA LEU A 195 -7.57 -26.66 -7.87
C LEU A 195 -6.30 -26.05 -7.24
N TYR A 196 -6.19 -26.06 -5.92
CA TYR A 196 -5.04 -25.55 -5.17
C TYR A 196 -4.46 -26.66 -4.31
N SER A 197 -3.38 -27.31 -4.77
CA SER A 197 -2.78 -28.45 -4.09
C SER A 197 -1.27 -28.42 -4.21
N PHE A 198 -0.57 -28.43 -3.08
CA PHE A 198 0.89 -28.53 -3.05
C PHE A 198 1.39 -29.83 -3.68
N GLU A 199 0.71 -30.95 -3.43
CA GLU A 199 1.10 -32.25 -4.00
C GLU A 199 1.02 -32.26 -5.53
N ASN A 200 -0.01 -31.61 -6.09
CA ASN A 200 -0.12 -31.45 -7.54
C ASN A 200 1.00 -30.55 -8.08
N ASP A 201 1.24 -29.41 -7.42
CA ASP A 201 2.28 -28.47 -7.80
C ASP A 201 3.67 -29.13 -7.75
N GLU A 202 3.98 -29.94 -6.74
CA GLU A 202 5.24 -30.68 -6.61
C GLU A 202 5.49 -31.62 -7.79
N VAL A 203 4.47 -32.41 -8.17
CA VAL A 203 4.57 -33.37 -9.29
C VAL A 203 4.81 -32.64 -10.61
N TYR A 204 4.03 -31.60 -10.88
CA TYR A 204 4.16 -30.85 -12.13
C TYR A 204 5.45 -30.01 -12.18
N PHE A 205 5.84 -29.40 -11.05
CA PHE A 205 7.11 -28.69 -10.91
C PHE A 205 8.31 -29.60 -11.19
N GLN A 206 8.34 -30.81 -10.61
CA GLN A 206 9.40 -31.78 -10.85
C GLN A 206 9.46 -32.20 -12.33
N TYR A 207 8.31 -32.40 -12.97
CA TYR A 207 8.24 -32.70 -14.40
C TYR A 207 8.87 -31.59 -15.25
N ILE A 208 8.47 -30.32 -15.02
CA ILE A 208 9.01 -29.17 -15.76
C ILE A 208 10.51 -29.00 -15.53
N CYS A 209 10.99 -29.16 -14.30
CA CYS A 209 12.41 -29.09 -13.98
C CYS A 209 13.22 -30.17 -14.72
N THR A 210 12.72 -31.41 -14.71
CA THR A 210 13.42 -32.55 -15.32
C THR A 210 13.48 -32.39 -16.84
N LYS A 211 12.34 -32.09 -17.48
CA LYS A 211 12.25 -31.84 -18.91
C LYS A 211 13.15 -30.68 -19.34
N GLY A 212 13.10 -29.57 -18.59
CA GLY A 212 13.93 -28.41 -18.87
C GLY A 212 15.43 -28.68 -18.73
N LEU A 213 15.84 -29.47 -17.72
CA LEU A 213 17.23 -29.90 -17.59
C LEU A 213 17.67 -30.77 -18.78
N GLU A 214 16.84 -31.72 -19.22
CA GLU A 214 17.15 -32.57 -20.38
C GLU A 214 17.44 -31.76 -21.64
N GLU A 215 16.68 -30.67 -21.87
CA GLU A 215 16.93 -29.73 -22.96
C GLU A 215 18.28 -29.02 -22.80
N ARG A 216 18.60 -28.51 -21.59
CA ARG A 216 19.86 -27.83 -21.30
C ARG A 216 21.08 -28.75 -21.41
N LEU A 217 20.95 -30.02 -21.00
CA LEU A 217 22.03 -31.01 -21.02
C LEU A 217 22.53 -31.34 -22.44
N GLN A 218 21.74 -31.07 -23.49
CA GLN A 218 22.18 -31.23 -24.88
C GLN A 218 23.38 -30.34 -25.23
N HIS A 219 23.57 -29.24 -24.50
CA HIS A 219 24.68 -28.30 -24.68
C HIS A 219 25.82 -28.49 -23.67
N ILE A 220 25.72 -29.49 -22.80
CA ILE A 220 26.67 -29.76 -21.72
C ILE A 220 27.37 -31.10 -21.96
N ASP A 221 28.66 -31.17 -21.63
CA ASP A 221 29.44 -32.39 -21.74
C ASP A 221 28.80 -33.55 -20.92
N LYS A 222 28.67 -34.72 -21.56
CA LYS A 222 28.06 -35.93 -20.97
C LYS A 222 28.71 -36.35 -19.66
N SER A 223 30.02 -36.11 -19.50
CA SER A 223 30.75 -36.42 -18.27
C SER A 223 30.21 -35.69 -17.04
N ARG A 224 29.54 -34.54 -17.23
CA ARG A 224 28.98 -33.72 -16.16
C ARG A 224 27.50 -33.96 -15.90
N HIS A 225 26.80 -34.78 -16.71
CA HIS A 225 25.34 -34.93 -16.60
C HIS A 225 24.88 -35.41 -15.22
N GLU A 226 25.63 -36.31 -14.57
CA GLU A 226 25.28 -36.80 -13.23
C GLU A 226 25.46 -35.74 -12.13
N GLU A 227 26.41 -34.81 -12.29
CA GLU A 227 26.60 -33.65 -11.41
C GLU A 227 25.35 -32.76 -11.43
N TYR A 228 24.83 -32.46 -12.62
CA TYR A 228 23.65 -31.60 -12.82
C TYR A 228 22.37 -32.27 -12.31
N LYS A 229 22.15 -33.56 -12.62
CA LYS A 229 20.99 -34.29 -12.11
C LYS A 229 20.97 -34.34 -10.58
N SER A 230 22.13 -34.55 -9.98
CA SER A 230 22.28 -34.59 -8.53
C SER A 230 21.98 -33.24 -7.88
N ARG A 231 22.50 -32.14 -8.45
CA ARG A 231 22.19 -30.78 -7.99
C ARG A 231 20.71 -30.43 -8.17
N LEU A 232 20.11 -30.78 -9.31
CA LEU A 232 18.69 -30.50 -9.56
C LEU A 232 17.81 -31.21 -8.53
N LYS A 233 18.07 -32.50 -8.25
CA LYS A 233 17.32 -33.27 -7.26
C LYS A 233 17.38 -32.63 -5.88
N TYR A 234 18.57 -32.23 -5.44
CA TYR A 234 18.77 -31.54 -4.16
C TYR A 234 17.97 -30.23 -4.07
N GLU A 235 18.01 -29.40 -5.11
CA GLU A 235 17.26 -28.13 -5.13
C GLU A 235 15.74 -28.35 -5.14
N ILE A 236 15.24 -29.32 -5.92
CA ILE A 236 13.81 -29.69 -5.94
C ILE A 236 13.34 -30.12 -4.56
N GLU A 237 14.10 -30.99 -3.88
CA GLU A 237 13.77 -31.46 -2.53
C GLU A 237 13.64 -30.30 -1.53
N ILE A 238 14.53 -29.31 -1.59
CA ILE A 238 14.47 -28.13 -0.73
C ILE A 238 13.25 -27.25 -1.06
N ILE A 239 13.02 -26.96 -2.36
CA ILE A 239 11.89 -26.13 -2.80
C ILE A 239 10.55 -26.75 -2.39
N ASN A 240 10.41 -28.07 -2.52
CA ASN A 240 9.22 -28.80 -2.11
C ASN A 240 9.05 -28.77 -0.60
N LYS A 241 10.12 -29.06 0.17
CA LYS A 241 10.09 -28.99 1.65
C LYS A 241 9.67 -27.61 2.16
N MET A 242 10.06 -26.55 1.46
CA MET A 242 9.71 -25.17 1.81
C MET A 242 8.38 -24.68 1.20
N LYS A 243 7.66 -25.54 0.47
CA LYS A 243 6.37 -25.23 -0.17
C LYS A 243 6.43 -24.08 -1.19
N PHE A 244 7.52 -23.98 -1.96
CA PHE A 244 7.65 -23.03 -3.06
C PHE A 244 7.41 -23.57 -4.51
N PRO A 245 6.93 -24.80 -4.78
CA PRO A 245 6.79 -25.26 -6.17
C PRO A 245 5.76 -24.45 -6.96
N GLY A 246 4.63 -24.08 -6.34
CA GLY A 246 3.61 -23.23 -6.95
C GLY A 246 4.15 -21.83 -7.33
N TYR A 247 4.98 -21.23 -6.47
CA TYR A 247 5.66 -19.96 -6.77
C TYR A 247 6.58 -20.08 -7.99
N MET A 248 7.40 -21.14 -8.04
CA MET A 248 8.29 -21.38 -9.17
C MET A 248 7.52 -21.57 -10.48
N LEU A 249 6.38 -22.29 -10.43
CA LEU A 249 5.49 -22.48 -11.57
C LEU A 249 4.84 -21.17 -12.04
N ILE A 250 4.43 -20.29 -11.14
CA ILE A 250 3.91 -18.95 -11.49
C ILE A 250 4.97 -18.14 -12.22
N VAL A 251 6.20 -18.11 -11.70
CA VAL A 251 7.31 -17.38 -12.32
C VAL A 251 7.67 -17.95 -13.69
N TRP A 252 7.78 -19.27 -13.76
CA TRP A 252 7.98 -19.99 -15.01
C TRP A 252 6.93 -19.65 -16.07
N ASP A 253 5.66 -19.61 -15.67
CA ASP A 253 4.54 -19.43 -16.59
C ASP A 253 4.59 -18.09 -17.35
N PHE A 254 4.75 -16.97 -16.64
CA PHE A 254 4.78 -15.67 -17.31
C PHE A 254 6.10 -15.42 -18.06
N ILE A 255 7.23 -16.02 -17.64
CA ILE A 255 8.49 -15.98 -18.39
C ILE A 255 8.38 -16.80 -19.67
N ARG A 256 7.81 -18.00 -19.59
CA ARG A 256 7.54 -18.86 -20.75
C ARG A 256 6.65 -18.12 -21.75
N GLU A 257 5.58 -17.48 -21.28
CA GLU A 257 4.71 -16.68 -22.14
C GLU A 257 5.47 -15.52 -22.82
N ALA A 258 6.32 -14.82 -22.07
CA ALA A 258 7.15 -13.76 -22.64
C ALA A 258 8.06 -14.27 -23.75
N LYS A 259 8.73 -15.41 -23.53
CA LYS A 259 9.58 -16.07 -24.53
C LYS A 259 8.76 -16.49 -25.76
N LEU A 260 7.57 -17.08 -25.59
CA LEU A 260 6.68 -17.48 -26.69
C LEU A 260 6.22 -16.30 -27.55
N ARG A 261 6.00 -15.12 -26.95
CA ARG A 261 5.63 -13.87 -27.64
C ARG A 261 6.83 -13.09 -28.19
N GLY A 262 8.04 -13.63 -28.02
CA GLY A 262 9.28 -12.96 -28.39
C GLY A 262 9.54 -11.66 -27.61
N VAL A 263 8.97 -11.51 -26.40
CA VAL A 263 9.29 -10.40 -25.50
C VAL A 263 10.66 -10.69 -24.86
N PRO A 264 11.68 -9.82 -25.03
CA PRO A 264 12.98 -10.06 -24.43
C PRO A 264 12.89 -10.08 -22.90
N VAL A 265 13.44 -11.13 -22.30
CA VAL A 265 13.60 -11.33 -20.86
C VAL A 265 15.09 -11.26 -20.54
N GLY A 266 15.46 -10.57 -19.46
CA GLY A 266 16.85 -10.55 -19.01
C GLY A 266 17.33 -11.94 -18.57
N PRO A 267 18.66 -12.18 -18.52
CA PRO A 267 19.23 -13.50 -18.21
C PRO A 267 18.97 -14.00 -16.77
N GLY A 268 18.31 -13.18 -15.95
CA GLY A 268 18.13 -13.35 -14.51
C GLY A 268 19.03 -12.40 -13.72
N ARG A 269 18.50 -11.77 -12.67
CA ARG A 269 19.25 -10.92 -11.73
C ARG A 269 19.11 -11.44 -10.30
N GLY A 270 19.98 -10.99 -9.41
CA GLY A 270 19.95 -11.35 -8.00
C GLY A 270 20.39 -12.80 -7.72
N SER A 271 19.90 -13.37 -6.62
CA SER A 271 20.29 -14.71 -6.17
C SER A 271 19.68 -15.83 -6.99
N ALA A 272 18.58 -15.59 -7.73
CA ALA A 272 17.91 -16.57 -8.58
C ALA A 272 18.85 -17.22 -9.62
N ALA A 273 19.89 -16.50 -10.08
CA ALA A 273 20.89 -17.03 -11.00
C ALA A 273 21.73 -18.19 -10.41
N GLY A 274 21.75 -18.37 -9.08
CA GLY A 274 22.42 -19.48 -8.42
C GLY A 274 21.64 -20.79 -8.35
N SER A 275 20.40 -20.83 -8.85
CA SER A 275 19.57 -22.03 -8.84
C SER A 275 19.62 -22.77 -10.17
N LEU A 276 20.00 -24.05 -10.11
CA LEU A 276 19.91 -24.95 -11.25
C LEU A 276 18.45 -25.24 -11.64
N VAL A 277 17.53 -25.23 -10.68
CA VAL A 277 16.08 -25.27 -10.97
C VAL A 277 15.67 -24.09 -11.85
N ALA A 278 16.07 -22.86 -11.49
CA ALA A 278 15.73 -21.67 -12.27
C ALA A 278 16.30 -21.74 -13.70
N TYR A 279 17.53 -22.23 -13.85
CA TYR A 279 18.16 -22.45 -15.15
C TYR A 279 17.42 -23.52 -15.98
N SER A 280 17.03 -24.63 -15.35
CA SER A 280 16.33 -25.75 -15.98
C SER A 280 14.94 -25.33 -16.45
N MET A 281 14.18 -24.60 -15.62
CA MET A 281 12.88 -24.04 -16.00
C MET A 281 12.98 -22.89 -17.00
N GLN A 282 14.18 -22.49 -17.43
CA GLN A 282 14.42 -21.33 -18.29
C GLN A 282 13.93 -20.00 -17.69
N ILE A 283 13.84 -19.92 -16.36
CA ILE A 283 13.63 -18.67 -15.61
C ILE A 283 14.89 -17.81 -15.72
N THR A 284 16.06 -18.44 -15.59
CA THR A 284 17.37 -17.85 -15.87
C THR A 284 17.99 -18.51 -17.09
N ASP A 285 18.89 -17.79 -17.76
CA ASP A 285 19.61 -18.29 -18.93
C ASP A 285 21.10 -18.55 -18.64
N LEU A 286 21.55 -18.31 -17.40
CA LEU A 286 22.91 -18.56 -16.94
C LEU A 286 23.01 -19.93 -16.26
N ASP A 287 23.94 -20.76 -16.73
CA ASP A 287 24.31 -22.02 -16.09
C ASP A 287 25.12 -21.74 -14.80
N PRO A 288 24.62 -22.09 -13.60
CA PRO A 288 25.28 -21.76 -12.34
C PRO A 288 26.53 -22.61 -12.07
N MET A 289 26.65 -23.80 -12.66
CA MET A 289 27.66 -24.79 -12.27
C MET A 289 29.10 -24.37 -12.61
N PRO A 290 29.42 -23.86 -13.82
CA PRO A 290 30.78 -23.41 -14.15
C PRO A 290 31.29 -22.26 -13.29
N TYR A 291 30.37 -21.43 -12.78
CA TYR A 291 30.68 -20.25 -11.97
C TYR A 291 30.56 -20.51 -10.46
N GLN A 292 30.27 -21.75 -10.05
CA GLN A 292 30.11 -22.15 -8.65
C GLN A 292 29.10 -21.28 -7.89
N LEU A 293 28.01 -20.89 -8.56
CA LEU A 293 26.96 -20.11 -7.91
C LEU A 293 26.18 -20.99 -6.93
N LEU A 294 25.96 -20.45 -5.73
CA LEU A 294 25.35 -21.18 -4.62
C LEU A 294 23.83 -21.00 -4.61
N PHE A 295 23.11 -22.13 -4.60
CA PHE A 295 21.66 -22.19 -4.44
C PHE A 295 21.24 -21.69 -3.06
N GLU A 296 22.05 -21.93 -2.05
CA GLU A 296 21.80 -21.61 -0.64
C GLU A 296 21.77 -20.08 -0.42
N ARG A 297 22.34 -19.30 -1.36
CA ARG A 297 22.20 -17.84 -1.40
C ARG A 297 20.84 -17.40 -1.95
N PHE A 298 20.21 -18.21 -2.79
CA PHE A 298 18.86 -18.00 -3.27
C PHE A 298 17.84 -18.46 -2.24
N LEU A 299 17.96 -19.70 -1.79
CA LEU A 299 17.03 -20.33 -0.87
C LEU A 299 17.80 -21.11 0.20
N ASN A 300 17.75 -20.61 1.43
CA ASN A 300 18.42 -21.26 2.55
C ASN A 300 17.43 -22.15 3.32
N PRO A 301 17.65 -23.47 3.41
CA PRO A 301 16.75 -24.38 4.14
C PRO A 301 16.67 -24.11 5.65
N GLU A 302 17.68 -23.45 6.24
CA GLU A 302 17.70 -23.09 7.67
C GLU A 302 16.91 -21.80 7.96
N ARG A 303 16.58 -21.02 6.91
CA ARG A 303 15.83 -19.77 7.03
C ARG A 303 14.67 -19.78 6.05
N ILE A 304 13.47 -20.07 6.55
CA ILE A 304 12.23 -19.97 5.75
C ILE A 304 11.95 -18.49 5.49
N SER A 305 12.44 -17.98 4.36
CA SER A 305 12.08 -16.68 3.78
C SER A 305 11.57 -16.89 2.37
N MET A 306 10.61 -16.07 1.96
CA MET A 306 10.10 -16.08 0.58
C MET A 306 11.26 -15.76 -0.39
N PRO A 307 11.53 -16.61 -1.40
CA PRO A 307 12.49 -16.29 -2.43
C PRO A 307 11.97 -15.12 -3.26
N ASP A 308 12.86 -14.19 -3.59
CA ASP A 308 12.56 -13.06 -4.46
C ASP A 308 13.21 -13.30 -5.84
N ILE A 309 12.39 -13.65 -6.83
CA ILE A 309 12.82 -13.79 -8.22
C ILE A 309 12.52 -12.50 -8.96
N ASP A 310 13.59 -11.74 -9.11
CA ASP A 310 13.61 -10.48 -9.81
C ASP A 310 13.76 -10.72 -11.33
N VAL A 311 12.73 -10.38 -12.10
CA VAL A 311 12.71 -10.60 -13.56
C VAL A 311 12.77 -9.27 -14.31
N ASP A 312 13.67 -9.17 -15.28
CA ASP A 312 13.78 -8.05 -16.21
C ASP A 312 12.98 -8.31 -17.48
N PHE A 313 12.07 -7.40 -17.82
CA PHE A 313 11.39 -7.38 -19.12
C PHE A 313 11.78 -6.13 -19.90
N CYS A 314 11.81 -6.24 -21.23
CA CYS A 314 11.96 -5.08 -22.11
C CYS A 314 10.90 -4.01 -21.79
N GLN A 315 11.33 -2.78 -21.46
CA GLN A 315 10.46 -1.71 -20.98
C GLN A 315 9.29 -1.40 -21.93
N SER A 316 9.53 -1.46 -23.25
CA SER A 316 8.52 -1.15 -24.27
C SER A 316 7.45 -2.23 -24.42
N ARG A 317 7.75 -3.48 -24.04
CA ARG A 317 6.85 -4.65 -24.23
C ARG A 317 6.40 -5.31 -22.92
N ARG A 318 6.88 -4.86 -21.76
CA ARG A 318 6.48 -5.40 -20.45
C ARG A 318 4.97 -5.34 -20.20
N GLY A 319 4.28 -4.37 -20.81
CA GLY A 319 2.82 -4.22 -20.74
C GLY A 319 2.08 -5.47 -21.22
N GLU A 320 2.58 -6.14 -22.26
CA GLU A 320 1.97 -7.37 -22.80
C GLU A 320 1.94 -8.51 -21.77
N ILE A 321 2.97 -8.58 -20.92
CA ILE A 321 3.08 -9.60 -19.87
C ILE A 321 2.22 -9.23 -18.66
N ILE A 322 2.14 -7.95 -18.31
CA ILE A 322 1.21 -7.47 -17.28
C ILE A 322 -0.23 -7.77 -17.69
N ASP A 323 -0.59 -7.54 -18.96
CA ASP A 323 -1.91 -7.86 -19.50
C ASP A 323 -2.17 -9.36 -19.49
N TYR A 324 -1.19 -10.19 -19.86
CA TYR A 324 -1.28 -11.63 -19.76
C TYR A 324 -1.58 -12.09 -18.32
N VAL A 325 -0.78 -11.64 -17.35
CA VAL A 325 -0.94 -12.00 -15.94
C VAL A 325 -2.30 -11.51 -15.43
N SER A 326 -2.72 -10.29 -15.78
CA SER A 326 -4.02 -9.74 -15.40
C SER A 326 -5.20 -10.53 -15.97
N ASN A 327 -5.13 -10.94 -17.23
CA ASN A 327 -6.18 -11.74 -17.87
C ASN A 327 -6.21 -13.17 -17.32
N LYS A 328 -5.04 -13.75 -17.05
CA LYS A 328 -4.90 -15.13 -16.60
C LYS A 328 -5.29 -15.30 -15.13
N TYR A 329 -4.72 -14.50 -14.24
CA TYR A 329 -4.93 -14.60 -12.80
C TYR A 329 -6.17 -13.81 -12.32
N GLY A 330 -6.76 -13.01 -13.21
CA GLY A 330 -7.95 -12.19 -12.96
C GLY A 330 -7.59 -10.76 -12.59
N ARG A 331 -8.23 -9.80 -13.26
CA ARG A 331 -7.89 -8.37 -13.17
C ARG A 331 -7.97 -7.78 -11.76
N LEU A 332 -8.83 -8.34 -10.90
CA LEU A 332 -8.98 -7.90 -9.51
C LEU A 332 -7.88 -8.45 -8.57
N ASN A 333 -7.12 -9.44 -9.01
CA ASN A 333 -6.07 -10.10 -8.23
C ASN A 333 -4.66 -9.61 -8.60
N VAL A 334 -4.55 -8.68 -9.55
CA VAL A 334 -3.28 -8.19 -10.08
C VAL A 334 -3.25 -6.67 -9.98
N ALA A 335 -2.26 -6.15 -9.26
CA ALA A 335 -2.03 -4.72 -9.09
C ALA A 335 -0.53 -4.41 -9.17
N GLN A 336 -0.22 -3.15 -9.48
CA GLN A 336 1.15 -2.66 -9.39
C GLN A 336 1.43 -2.17 -7.97
N VAL A 337 2.67 -2.32 -7.53
CA VAL A 337 3.14 -1.77 -6.26
C VAL A 337 3.47 -0.29 -6.45
N ILE A 338 2.90 0.57 -5.60
CA ILE A 338 3.15 2.01 -5.65
C ILE A 338 4.59 2.34 -5.21
N THR A 339 5.17 3.39 -5.81
CA THR A 339 6.43 3.99 -5.33
C THR A 339 6.14 5.40 -4.85
N PHE A 340 6.53 5.72 -3.60
CA PHE A 340 6.37 7.06 -3.05
C PHE A 340 7.62 7.90 -3.33
N GLY A 341 7.44 9.01 -4.05
CA GLY A 341 8.48 10.03 -4.19
C GLY A 341 8.70 10.76 -2.87
N LYS A 342 9.95 10.84 -2.42
CA LYS A 342 10.34 11.62 -1.24
C LYS A 342 11.03 12.90 -1.68
N LEU A 343 10.89 13.97 -0.91
CA LEU A 343 11.69 15.18 -1.07
C LEU A 343 13.13 14.88 -0.61
N LEU A 344 13.98 14.46 -1.56
CA LEU A 344 15.39 14.23 -1.32
C LEU A 344 16.14 15.55 -1.08
N ALA A 345 17.30 15.49 -0.42
CA ALA A 345 18.04 16.66 0.06
C ALA A 345 18.25 17.77 -0.99
N LYS A 346 18.64 17.41 -2.22
CA LYS A 346 18.80 18.39 -3.32
C LYS A 346 17.46 18.93 -3.84
N GLY A 347 16.41 18.10 -3.82
CA GLY A 347 15.06 18.49 -4.23
C GLY A 347 14.44 19.49 -3.26
N VAL A 348 14.48 19.18 -1.96
CA VAL A 348 13.88 20.03 -0.92
C VAL A 348 14.51 21.43 -0.87
N ILE A 349 15.84 21.55 -1.05
CA ILE A 349 16.49 22.87 -1.09
C ILE A 349 15.97 23.70 -2.26
N ARG A 350 15.83 23.10 -3.45
CA ARG A 350 15.32 23.80 -4.63
C ARG A 350 13.86 24.20 -4.46
N ASP A 351 13.05 23.29 -3.92
CA ASP A 351 11.62 23.53 -3.74
C ASP A 351 11.34 24.60 -2.68
N VAL A 352 12.03 24.54 -1.52
CA VAL A 352 11.96 25.58 -0.48
C VAL A 352 12.48 26.90 -1.01
N GLY A 353 13.64 26.92 -1.68
CA GLY A 353 14.20 28.13 -2.29
C GLY A 353 13.21 28.80 -3.24
N ARG A 354 12.55 28.03 -4.11
CA ARG A 354 11.49 28.52 -5.00
C ARG A 354 10.32 29.12 -4.21
N VAL A 355 9.82 28.43 -3.19
CA VAL A 355 8.71 28.93 -2.37
C VAL A 355 9.07 30.24 -1.66
N MET A 356 10.32 30.38 -1.22
CA MET A 356 10.85 31.59 -0.58
C MET A 356 11.24 32.69 -1.60
N GLY A 357 10.89 32.54 -2.89
CA GLY A 357 11.16 33.54 -3.92
C GLY A 357 12.63 33.63 -4.38
N MET A 358 13.47 32.65 -4.04
CA MET A 358 14.85 32.61 -4.51
C MET A 358 14.92 32.27 -6.01
N SER A 359 15.93 32.82 -6.70
CA SER A 359 16.21 32.45 -8.08
C SER A 359 16.58 30.97 -8.18
N TYR A 360 16.17 30.30 -9.27
CA TYR A 360 16.56 28.90 -9.52
C TYR A 360 18.08 28.71 -9.51
N GLN A 361 18.84 29.69 -10.03
CA GLN A 361 20.29 29.61 -10.09
C GLN A 361 20.92 29.56 -8.70
N ASP A 362 20.41 30.34 -7.75
CA ASP A 362 20.96 30.37 -6.40
C ASP A 362 20.56 29.14 -5.59
N ALA A 363 19.29 28.71 -5.71
CA ALA A 363 18.83 27.47 -5.09
C ALA A 363 19.58 26.24 -5.64
N ASP A 364 19.88 26.20 -6.95
CA ASP A 364 20.65 25.11 -7.56
C ASP A 364 22.13 25.12 -7.12
N LYS A 365 22.76 26.30 -6.98
CA LYS A 365 24.11 26.41 -6.40
C LYS A 365 24.15 25.81 -5.00
N MET A 366 23.18 26.11 -4.14
CA MET A 366 23.08 25.54 -2.79
C MET A 366 22.86 24.02 -2.84
N ALA A 367 21.94 23.55 -3.68
CA ALA A 367 21.65 22.12 -3.81
C ALA A 367 22.88 21.31 -4.29
N LYS A 368 23.76 21.91 -5.10
CA LYS A 368 25.00 21.28 -5.57
C LYS A 368 26.10 21.17 -4.52
N LEU A 369 25.98 21.88 -3.39
CA LEU A 369 26.90 21.72 -2.25
C LEU A 369 26.64 20.41 -1.48
N ILE A 370 25.45 19.83 -1.64
CA ILE A 370 25.16 18.50 -1.10
C ILE A 370 25.88 17.45 -1.97
N PRO A 371 26.66 16.53 -1.37
CA PRO A 371 27.31 15.44 -2.09
C PRO A 371 26.36 14.69 -3.04
#